data_AF-A0A523CZP9-F1
#
_entry.id   AF-A0A523CZP9-F1
#
_cell.length_a   1.000
_cell.length_b   1.000
_cell.length_c   1.000
_cell.angle_alpha   90.00
_cell.angle_beta   90.00
_cell.angle_gamma   90.00
#
_symmetry.space_group_name_H-M   'P 1'
#
loop_
_entity.id
_entity.type
_entity.pdbx_description
1 polymer ?
#
loop_
_entity_poly.entity_id
_entity_poly.type
_entity_poly.pdbx_seq_one_letter_code
_entity_poly.pdbx_strand_id
1 'polypeptide(L)'
;MSDTPSAPEPPEQELPPYVIEGARSSRSRCKTCRRGIDKDTLRLGILIEGPYGTGYMWHHLKCAAKRRFEQVTEAYEQEAWNNAKTPPENVPPLDKLQKLHNDSDQQRKERKQIPYAEPAPSGRARCKHCNEFIEKGSMRVVLGRAVEFGNQMRTAPINIHPHCVAKTLQEEDCSTEAEGFAGNLHSNSREVSTVTMEAVLTEIGDLE
;
A
#
# COMPACT_ATOMS: atom_id res chain seq x y z
N MET A 1 -36.05 -52.26 -4.43
CA MET A 1 -36.04 -51.49 -5.69
C MET A 1 -36.86 -50.24 -5.45
N SER A 2 -36.20 -49.17 -5.00
CA SER A 2 -36.76 -47.81 -5.06
C SER A 2 -35.58 -46.84 -5.17
N ASP A 3 -34.80 -46.98 -6.25
CA ASP A 3 -33.92 -45.91 -6.70
C ASP A 3 -34.81 -44.73 -7.05
N THR A 4 -34.81 -43.72 -6.18
CA THR A 4 -35.40 -42.43 -6.49
C THR A 4 -34.38 -41.70 -7.35
N PRO A 5 -34.68 -41.38 -8.63
CA PRO A 5 -33.73 -40.64 -9.44
C PRO A 5 -33.55 -39.26 -8.82
N SER A 6 -32.29 -38.95 -8.46
CA SER A 6 -31.87 -37.61 -8.07
C SER A 6 -32.22 -36.66 -9.20
N ALA A 7 -32.99 -35.61 -8.90
CA ALA A 7 -33.30 -34.56 -9.86
C ALA A 7 -31.98 -33.98 -10.44
N PRO A 8 -31.94 -33.64 -11.73
CA PRO A 8 -30.76 -32.97 -12.29
C PRO A 8 -30.50 -31.69 -11.51
N GLU A 9 -29.27 -31.54 -11.01
CA GLU A 9 -28.82 -30.29 -10.41
C GLU A 9 -29.04 -29.16 -11.43
N PRO A 10 -29.65 -28.03 -11.02
CA PRO A 10 -29.86 -26.92 -11.93
C PRO A 10 -28.50 -26.47 -12.47
N PRO A 11 -28.41 -26.06 -13.76
CA PRO A 11 -27.15 -25.67 -14.36
C PRO A 11 -26.50 -24.59 -13.51
N GLU A 12 -25.28 -24.87 -13.05
CA GLU A 12 -24.46 -23.96 -12.27
C GLU A 12 -24.25 -22.70 -13.12
N GLN A 13 -24.89 -21.59 -12.72
CA GLN A 13 -24.71 -20.32 -13.43
C GLN A 13 -23.28 -19.86 -13.22
N GLU A 14 -22.46 -20.01 -14.27
CA GLU A 14 -21.08 -19.53 -14.28
C GLU A 14 -21.06 -18.03 -13.93
N LEU A 15 -20.39 -17.71 -12.82
CA LEU A 15 -20.23 -16.33 -12.40
C LEU A 15 -19.29 -15.62 -13.38
N PRO A 16 -19.61 -14.40 -13.84
CA PRO A 16 -18.70 -13.65 -14.71
C PRO A 16 -17.41 -13.30 -13.95
N PRO A 17 -16.26 -13.16 -14.66
CA PRO A 17 -14.97 -12.88 -14.03
C PRO A 17 -14.95 -11.54 -13.28
N TYR A 18 -15.73 -10.57 -13.74
CA TYR A 18 -15.82 -9.24 -13.15
C TYR A 18 -17.27 -8.78 -12.94
N VAL A 19 -17.49 -8.03 -11.86
CA VAL A 19 -18.74 -7.30 -11.59
C VAL A 19 -18.40 -5.90 -11.07
N ILE A 20 -18.99 -4.86 -11.65
CA ILE A 20 -18.96 -3.50 -11.10
C ILE A 20 -20.35 -3.15 -10.58
N GLU A 21 -20.50 -2.93 -9.28
CA GLU A 21 -21.80 -2.58 -8.68
C GLU A 21 -21.68 -1.56 -7.56
N GLY A 22 -22.77 -0.88 -7.25
CA GLY A 22 -22.94 -0.24 -5.94
C GLY A 22 -23.00 -1.31 -4.85
N ALA A 23 -22.28 -1.13 -3.75
CA ALA A 23 -22.27 -2.11 -2.69
C ALA A 23 -23.67 -2.32 -2.09
N ARG A 24 -24.19 -3.54 -2.15
CA ARG A 24 -25.56 -3.85 -1.67
C ARG A 24 -25.75 -3.67 -0.15
N SER A 25 -24.64 -3.69 0.59
CA SER A 25 -24.59 -3.43 2.03
C SER A 25 -23.17 -3.07 2.45
N SER A 26 -23.02 -2.54 3.67
CA SER A 26 -21.74 -2.16 4.26
C SER A 26 -20.90 -3.33 4.82
N ARG A 27 -21.32 -4.59 4.59
CA ARG A 27 -20.66 -5.78 5.18
C ARG A 27 -19.36 -6.19 4.48
N SER A 28 -19.15 -5.75 3.24
CA SER A 28 -17.96 -6.12 2.47
C SER A 28 -16.75 -5.27 2.88
N ARG A 29 -15.56 -5.87 2.87
CA ARG A 29 -14.29 -5.16 3.10
C ARG A 29 -13.45 -5.17 1.83
N CYS A 30 -12.90 -4.00 1.48
CA CYS A 30 -12.01 -3.87 0.34
C CYS A 30 -10.71 -4.63 0.59
N LYS A 31 -10.33 -5.55 -0.30
CA LYS A 31 -9.09 -6.32 -0.12
C LYS A 31 -7.81 -5.52 -0.38
N THR A 32 -7.90 -4.37 -1.05
CA THR A 32 -6.76 -3.46 -1.23
C THR A 32 -6.45 -2.66 0.02
N CYS A 33 -7.41 -1.91 0.56
CA CYS A 33 -7.17 -1.00 1.69
C CYS A 33 -7.64 -1.55 3.04
N ARG A 34 -8.28 -2.72 3.06
CA ARG A 34 -8.80 -3.43 4.25
C ARG A 34 -9.89 -2.70 5.04
N ARG A 35 -10.40 -1.56 4.54
CA ARG A 35 -11.53 -0.81 5.10
C ARG A 35 -12.87 -1.38 4.64
N GLY A 36 -13.94 -1.10 5.38
CA GLY A 36 -15.31 -1.40 4.93
C GLY A 36 -15.63 -0.67 3.64
N ILE A 37 -16.55 -1.23 2.85
CA ILE A 37 -17.12 -0.60 1.66
C ILE A 37 -18.56 -0.26 2.00
N ASP A 38 -18.88 1.02 2.10
CA ASP A 38 -20.21 1.50 2.48
C ASP A 38 -21.25 1.15 1.43
N LYS A 39 -22.51 1.02 1.85
CA LYS A 39 -23.64 0.78 0.95
C LYS A 39 -23.64 1.81 -0.18
N ASP A 40 -24.00 1.38 -1.39
CA ASP A 40 -24.09 2.18 -2.61
C ASP A 40 -22.74 2.71 -3.14
N THR A 41 -21.62 2.46 -2.43
CA THR A 41 -20.27 2.77 -2.95
C THR A 41 -19.89 1.81 -4.07
N LEU A 42 -19.48 2.35 -5.22
CA LEU A 42 -18.99 1.54 -6.35
C LEU A 42 -17.80 0.65 -5.95
N ARG A 43 -17.94 -0.64 -6.25
CA ARG A 43 -16.94 -1.67 -6.01
C ARG A 43 -16.75 -2.57 -7.22
N LEU A 44 -15.52 -3.04 -7.39
CA LEU A 44 -15.17 -4.10 -8.33
C LEU A 44 -15.12 -5.43 -7.58
N GLY A 45 -15.84 -6.42 -8.08
CA GLY A 45 -15.70 -7.83 -7.73
C GLY A 45 -14.82 -8.54 -8.75
N ILE A 46 -13.76 -9.19 -8.29
CA ILE A 46 -12.90 -10.05 -9.11
C ILE A 46 -13.21 -11.49 -8.70
N LEU A 47 -13.64 -12.33 -9.64
CA LEU A 47 -13.97 -13.73 -9.34
C LEU A 47 -12.73 -14.45 -8.85
N ILE A 48 -12.89 -15.21 -7.77
CA ILE A 48 -11.87 -16.09 -7.23
C ILE A 48 -12.48 -17.45 -6.94
N GLU A 49 -11.68 -18.48 -7.11
CA GLU A 49 -11.98 -19.83 -6.66
C GLU A 49 -11.17 -20.10 -5.39
N GLY A 50 -11.84 -20.48 -4.32
CA GLY A 50 -11.21 -20.77 -3.05
C GLY A 50 -11.64 -22.14 -2.50
N PRO A 51 -11.04 -22.59 -1.39
CA PRO A 51 -11.35 -23.87 -0.76
C PRO A 51 -12.80 -23.97 -0.22
N TYR A 52 -13.53 -22.85 -0.22
CA TYR A 52 -14.92 -22.75 0.25
C TYR A 52 -15.90 -22.39 -0.89
N GLY A 53 -15.47 -22.53 -2.15
CA GLY A 53 -16.27 -22.23 -3.34
C GLY A 53 -15.83 -20.97 -4.09
N THR A 54 -16.56 -20.68 -5.17
CA THR A 54 -16.42 -19.52 -6.05
C THR A 54 -17.05 -18.28 -5.43
N GLY A 55 -16.40 -17.13 -5.55
CA GLY A 55 -16.96 -15.86 -5.09
C GLY A 55 -16.14 -14.64 -5.48
N TYR A 56 -16.67 -13.45 -5.21
CA TYR A 56 -15.99 -12.21 -5.57
C TYR A 56 -15.08 -11.68 -4.46
N MET A 57 -13.85 -11.35 -4.85
CA MET A 57 -12.99 -10.50 -4.07
C MET A 57 -13.37 -9.02 -4.29
N TRP A 58 -13.93 -8.40 -3.26
CA TRP A 58 -14.42 -7.01 -3.36
C TRP A 58 -13.33 -5.97 -3.12
N HIS A 59 -13.31 -4.95 -3.98
CA HIS A 59 -12.44 -3.78 -3.89
C HIS A 59 -13.27 -2.51 -4.09
N HIS A 60 -12.99 -1.42 -3.37
CA HIS A 60 -13.48 -0.11 -3.81
C HIS A 60 -13.01 0.13 -5.25
N LEU A 61 -13.87 0.66 -6.14
CA LEU A 61 -13.48 0.89 -7.53
C LEU A 61 -12.24 1.79 -7.63
N LYS A 62 -12.17 2.84 -6.82
CA LYS A 62 -10.98 3.71 -6.72
C LYS A 62 -9.73 2.99 -6.20
N CYS A 63 -9.88 2.01 -5.31
CA CYS A 63 -8.74 1.23 -4.82
C CYS A 63 -8.25 0.22 -5.85
N ALA A 64 -9.17 -0.39 -6.60
CA ALA A 64 -8.83 -1.23 -7.75
C ALA A 64 -8.10 -0.40 -8.80
N ALA A 65 -8.63 0.76 -9.20
CA ALA A 65 -7.95 1.66 -10.15
C ALA A 65 -6.51 1.98 -9.75
N LYS A 66 -6.24 2.24 -8.47
CA LYS A 66 -4.88 2.52 -7.99
C LYS A 66 -3.95 1.30 -8.00
N ARG A 67 -4.43 0.07 -7.82
CA ARG A 67 -3.57 -1.09 -7.47
C ARG A 67 -3.77 -2.34 -8.34
N ARG A 68 -4.77 -2.32 -9.22
CA ARG A 68 -5.34 -3.43 -10.01
C ARG A 68 -5.86 -2.86 -11.33
N PHE A 69 -5.10 -1.96 -11.95
CA PHE A 69 -5.62 -1.15 -13.06
C PHE A 69 -5.93 -1.99 -14.29
N GLU A 70 -5.11 -3.00 -14.58
CA GLU A 70 -5.36 -4.00 -15.62
C GLU A 70 -6.72 -4.69 -15.47
N GLN A 71 -7.05 -5.18 -14.27
CA GLN A 71 -8.37 -5.78 -14.00
C GLN A 71 -9.51 -4.77 -14.09
N VAL A 72 -9.26 -3.48 -13.85
CA VAL A 72 -10.25 -2.43 -14.08
C VAL A 72 -10.48 -2.24 -15.56
N THR A 73 -9.43 -2.19 -16.39
CA THR A 73 -9.54 -2.07 -17.84
C THR A 73 -10.33 -3.24 -18.43
N GLU A 74 -9.98 -4.48 -18.10
CA GLU A 74 -10.70 -5.68 -18.55
C GLU A 74 -12.18 -5.64 -18.13
N ALA A 75 -12.48 -5.22 -16.89
CA ALA A 75 -13.85 -5.08 -16.43
C ALA A 75 -14.64 -3.99 -17.17
N TYR A 76 -13.98 -2.95 -17.68
CA TYR A 76 -14.62 -1.91 -18.48
C TYR A 76 -14.83 -2.37 -19.92
N GLU A 77 -13.89 -3.08 -20.51
CA GLU A 77 -14.01 -3.68 -21.85
C GLU A 77 -15.18 -4.66 -21.92
N GLN A 78 -15.42 -5.40 -20.83
CA GLN A 78 -16.53 -6.34 -20.69
C GLN A 78 -17.85 -5.69 -20.23
N GLU A 79 -17.86 -4.37 -20.04
CA GLU A 79 -19.00 -3.65 -19.46
C GLU A 79 -19.55 -4.32 -18.19
N ALA A 80 -18.66 -4.69 -17.26
CA ALA A 80 -18.96 -5.54 -16.11
C ALA A 80 -20.02 -4.98 -15.13
N TRP A 81 -20.51 -3.76 -15.35
CA TRP A 81 -21.71 -3.24 -14.68
C TRP A 81 -23.00 -3.92 -15.13
N ASN A 82 -23.05 -4.49 -16.34
CA ASN A 82 -24.18 -5.27 -16.85
C ASN A 82 -24.32 -6.62 -16.11
N ASN A 83 -23.24 -7.11 -15.50
CA ASN A 83 -23.23 -8.32 -14.68
C ASN A 83 -23.81 -8.11 -13.27
N ALA A 84 -24.03 -6.85 -12.86
CA ALA A 84 -24.60 -6.54 -11.57
C ALA A 84 -26.10 -6.87 -11.53
N LYS A 85 -26.59 -7.41 -10.41
CA LYS A 85 -28.05 -7.60 -10.21
C LYS A 85 -28.83 -6.30 -10.29
N THR A 86 -28.19 -5.20 -9.91
CA THR A 86 -28.72 -3.84 -10.05
C THR A 86 -27.59 -3.01 -10.65
N PRO A 87 -27.60 -2.81 -11.98
CA PRO A 87 -26.59 -2.00 -12.65
C PRO A 87 -26.54 -0.59 -12.03
N PRO A 88 -25.35 -0.07 -11.71
CA PRO A 88 -25.22 1.30 -11.25
C PRO A 88 -25.64 2.29 -12.34
N GLU A 89 -26.36 3.35 -11.97
CA GLU A 89 -26.79 4.40 -12.91
C GLU A 89 -25.61 5.08 -13.61
N ASN A 90 -24.50 5.22 -12.89
CA ASN A 90 -23.32 5.90 -13.37
C ASN A 90 -22.06 5.15 -12.96
N VAL A 91 -21.19 4.91 -13.93
CA VAL A 91 -19.83 4.42 -13.71
C VAL A 91 -18.87 5.52 -14.16
N PRO A 92 -17.82 5.87 -13.38
CA PRO A 92 -16.85 6.86 -13.78
C PRO A 92 -16.20 6.49 -15.13
N PRO A 93 -15.95 7.45 -16.02
CA PRO A 93 -15.15 7.21 -17.22
C PRO A 93 -13.77 6.59 -16.91
N LEU A 94 -13.28 5.70 -17.79
CA LEU A 94 -12.03 4.96 -17.57
C LEU A 94 -10.81 5.89 -17.50
N ASP A 95 -10.80 6.99 -18.25
CA ASP A 95 -9.75 8.02 -18.23
C ASP A 95 -9.56 8.64 -16.84
N LYS A 96 -10.65 8.82 -16.09
CA LYS A 96 -10.61 9.29 -14.70
C LYS A 96 -9.96 8.26 -13.78
N LEU A 97 -10.19 6.96 -14.00
CA LEU A 97 -9.55 5.89 -13.24
C LEU A 97 -8.08 5.72 -13.64
N GLN A 98 -7.75 5.86 -14.93
CA GLN A 98 -6.38 5.88 -15.45
C GLN A 98 -5.57 7.00 -14.80
N LYS A 99 -6.15 8.21 -14.69
CA LYS A 99 -5.49 9.33 -13.99
C LYS A 99 -5.20 8.97 -12.54
N LEU A 100 -6.16 8.38 -11.81
CA LEU A 100 -5.94 7.92 -10.44
C LEU A 100 -4.84 6.85 -10.33
N HIS A 101 -4.74 5.95 -11.31
CA HIS A 101 -3.67 4.96 -11.40
C HIS A 101 -2.32 5.64 -11.58
N ASN A 102 -2.19 6.50 -12.59
CA ASN A 102 -0.94 7.19 -12.92
C ASN A 102 -0.45 8.07 -11.78
N ASP A 103 -1.34 8.87 -11.17
CA ASP A 103 -1.01 9.70 -10.01
C ASP A 103 -0.51 8.84 -8.84
N SER A 104 -1.17 7.69 -8.59
CA SER A 104 -0.77 6.76 -7.53
C SER A 104 0.52 6.00 -7.85
N ASP A 105 0.83 5.73 -9.11
CA ASP A 105 2.08 5.14 -9.57
C ASP A 105 3.23 6.12 -9.41
N GLN A 106 3.03 7.37 -9.84
CA GLN A 106 4.03 8.42 -9.71
C GLN A 106 4.36 8.66 -8.23
N GLN A 107 3.34 8.82 -7.37
CA GLN A 107 3.54 8.95 -5.93
C GLN A 107 4.30 7.78 -5.30
N ARG A 108 4.15 6.56 -5.83
CA ARG A 108 4.90 5.38 -5.36
C ARG A 108 6.36 5.41 -5.81
N LYS A 109 6.61 5.83 -7.06
CA LYS A 109 7.97 5.98 -7.61
C LYS A 109 8.75 7.09 -6.91
N GLU A 110 8.06 8.15 -6.50
CA GLU A 110 8.64 9.30 -5.78
C GLU A 110 8.84 9.05 -4.28
N ARG A 111 8.16 8.04 -3.70
CA ARG A 111 8.29 7.75 -2.27
C ARG A 111 9.71 7.30 -1.94
N LYS A 112 10.41 8.09 -1.12
CA LYS A 112 11.74 7.74 -0.61
C LYS A 112 11.70 6.39 0.12
N GLN A 113 12.64 5.51 -0.23
CA GLN A 113 12.81 4.22 0.43
C GLN A 113 13.65 4.40 1.70
N ILE A 114 13.30 3.69 2.76
CA ILE A 114 14.04 3.72 4.01
C ILE A 114 15.22 2.73 3.90
N PRO A 115 16.43 3.07 4.36
CA PRO A 115 16.81 4.35 4.96
C PRO A 115 17.08 5.44 3.91
N TYR A 116 16.85 6.70 4.26
CA TYR A 116 17.27 7.87 3.48
C TYR A 116 17.67 9.03 4.39
N ALA A 117 18.47 9.96 3.88
CA ALA A 117 18.84 11.21 4.52
C ALA A 117 18.22 12.39 3.78
N GLU A 118 17.91 13.45 4.52
CA GLU A 118 17.47 14.73 3.96
C GLU A 118 17.75 15.89 4.92
N PRO A 119 17.86 17.13 4.45
CA PRO A 119 17.83 18.29 5.33
C PRO A 119 16.47 18.35 6.02
N ALA A 120 16.46 18.61 7.33
CA ALA A 120 15.22 18.72 8.08
C ALA A 120 14.39 19.90 7.55
N PRO A 121 13.17 19.67 7.04
CA PRO A 121 12.36 20.74 6.44
C PRO A 121 11.89 21.78 7.49
N SER A 122 11.94 21.41 8.77
CA SER A 122 11.51 22.24 9.90
C SER A 122 12.20 21.77 11.19
N GLY A 123 12.34 22.67 12.16
CA GLY A 123 12.93 22.37 13.48
C GLY A 123 12.00 21.67 14.48
N ARG A 124 10.82 21.23 14.05
CA ARG A 124 9.79 20.66 14.96
C ARG A 124 9.95 19.16 15.23
N ALA A 125 10.80 18.49 14.45
CA ALA A 125 11.01 17.06 14.59
C ALA A 125 11.96 16.81 15.77
N ARG A 126 11.71 15.72 16.51
CA ARG A 126 12.64 15.20 17.51
C ARG A 126 13.28 13.93 16.99
N CYS A 127 14.56 13.73 17.29
CA CYS A 127 15.24 12.48 17.08
C CYS A 127 14.58 11.39 17.94
N LYS A 128 14.28 10.23 17.34
CA LYS A 128 13.60 9.12 18.02
C LYS A 128 14.51 8.24 18.87
N HIS A 129 15.80 8.55 18.90
CA HIS A 129 16.77 7.97 19.82
C HIS A 129 17.03 8.88 21.03
N CYS A 130 17.60 10.07 20.84
CA CYS A 130 17.95 10.96 21.95
C CYS A 130 16.83 11.92 22.41
N ASN A 131 15.71 12.00 21.69
CA ASN A 131 14.55 12.87 21.97
C ASN A 131 14.82 14.39 21.88
N GLU A 132 16.01 14.80 21.44
CA GLU A 132 16.36 16.19 21.16
C GLU A 132 15.76 16.68 19.84
N PHE A 133 15.59 18.00 19.70
CA PHE A 133 15.12 18.59 18.45
C PHE A 133 16.17 18.47 17.34
N ILE A 134 15.69 18.26 16.12
CA ILE A 134 16.51 18.30 14.91
C ILE A 134 16.35 19.70 14.33
N GLU A 135 17.45 20.43 14.19
CA GLU A 135 17.45 21.80 13.69
C GLU A 135 16.97 21.87 12.23
N LYS A 136 16.27 22.95 11.85
CA LYS A 136 15.85 23.14 10.46
C LYS A 136 17.09 23.25 9.56
N GLY A 137 17.12 22.48 8.48
CA GLY A 137 18.23 22.48 7.52
C GLY A 137 19.38 21.55 7.89
N SER A 138 19.49 21.10 9.15
CA SER A 138 20.47 20.08 9.51
C SER A 138 20.09 18.74 8.88
N MET A 139 21.08 17.91 8.58
CA MET A 139 20.82 16.58 8.06
C MET A 139 20.15 15.71 9.13
N ARG A 140 19.16 14.93 8.69
CA ARG A 140 18.58 13.85 9.48
C ARG A 140 18.53 12.59 8.63
N VAL A 141 18.62 11.46 9.30
CA VAL A 141 18.44 10.13 8.71
C VAL A 141 17.06 9.61 9.11
N VAL A 142 16.34 9.05 8.14
CA VAL A 142 15.06 8.40 8.36
C VAL A 142 15.28 6.90 8.36
N LEU A 143 15.07 6.27 9.52
CA LEU A 143 15.13 4.82 9.71
C LEU A 143 13.72 4.25 9.81
N GLY A 144 13.62 2.93 9.75
CA GLY A 144 12.39 2.18 9.93
C GLY A 144 12.32 1.64 11.34
N ARG A 145 11.17 1.82 12.00
CA ARG A 145 10.84 1.19 13.28
C ARG A 145 9.64 0.27 13.10
N ALA A 146 9.73 -0.95 13.60
CA ALA A 146 8.61 -1.86 13.71
C ALA A 146 7.61 -1.31 14.74
N VAL A 147 6.36 -1.15 14.34
CA VAL A 147 5.28 -0.67 15.20
C VAL A 147 4.07 -1.58 15.05
N GLU A 148 3.50 -1.96 16.18
CA GLU A 148 2.26 -2.71 16.21
C GLU A 148 1.06 -1.78 15.99
N PHE A 149 0.19 -2.17 15.07
CA PHE A 149 -1.07 -1.49 14.79
C PHE A 149 -2.21 -2.52 14.84
N GLY A 150 -2.72 -2.74 16.05
CA GLY A 150 -3.66 -3.83 16.32
C GLY A 150 -2.95 -5.18 16.19
N ASN A 151 -3.40 -6.03 15.27
CA ASN A 151 -2.79 -7.34 14.99
C ASN A 151 -1.80 -7.31 13.80
N GLN A 152 -1.29 -6.14 13.44
CA GLN A 152 -0.39 -5.97 12.30
C GLN A 152 0.90 -5.27 12.72
N MET A 153 2.04 -5.85 12.36
CA MET A 153 3.34 -5.18 12.44
C MET A 153 3.56 -4.35 11.17
N ARG A 154 4.00 -3.09 11.33
CA ARG A 154 4.30 -2.17 10.23
C ARG A 154 5.61 -1.45 10.48
N THR A 155 6.37 -1.19 9.43
CA THR A 155 7.51 -0.27 9.49
C THR A 155 7.03 1.18 9.38
N ALA A 156 7.29 1.97 10.42
CA ALA A 156 7.07 3.41 10.41
C ALA A 156 8.40 4.17 10.28
N PRO A 157 8.45 5.29 9.53
CA PRO A 157 9.63 6.13 9.47
C PRO A 157 9.86 6.86 10.79
N ILE A 158 11.10 6.87 11.27
CA ILE A 158 11.56 7.63 12.44
C ILE A 158 12.70 8.57 12.03
N ASN A 159 12.69 9.80 12.54
CA ASN A 159 13.76 10.77 12.27
C ASN A 159 14.86 10.61 13.31
N ILE A 160 16.11 10.55 12.87
CA ILE A 160 17.29 10.26 13.68
C ILE A 160 18.40 11.26 13.31
N HIS A 161 19.11 11.81 14.29
CA HIS A 161 20.34 12.55 14.02
C HIS A 161 21.40 11.61 13.42
N PRO A 162 22.28 12.06 12.51
CA PRO A 162 23.31 11.17 11.96
C PRO A 162 24.12 10.47 13.05
N HIS A 163 24.63 11.19 14.06
CA HIS A 163 25.38 10.60 15.18
C HIS A 163 24.57 9.65 16.10
N CYS A 164 23.24 9.56 15.94
CA CYS A 164 22.39 8.63 16.68
C CYS A 164 22.10 7.33 15.92
N VAL A 165 22.45 7.24 14.63
CA VAL A 165 22.09 6.12 13.77
C VAL A 165 22.65 4.80 14.27
N ALA A 166 23.95 4.72 14.57
CA ALA A 166 24.60 3.47 14.99
C ALA A 166 23.88 2.83 16.20
N LYS A 167 23.56 3.64 17.22
CA LYS A 167 22.82 3.18 18.40
C LYS A 167 21.38 2.79 18.09
N THR A 168 20.73 3.50 17.17
CA THR A 168 19.34 3.19 16.78
C THR A 168 19.26 1.87 16.02
N LEU A 169 20.24 1.56 15.16
CA LEU A 169 20.27 0.31 14.41
C LEU A 169 20.40 -0.93 15.31
N GLN A 170 20.89 -0.76 16.54
CA GLN A 170 20.98 -1.82 17.55
C GLN A 170 19.69 -1.98 18.39
N GLU A 171 18.67 -1.11 18.22
CA GLU A 171 17.39 -1.23 18.92
C GLU A 171 16.59 -2.42 18.35
N GLU A 172 15.99 -3.24 19.23
CA GLU A 172 15.19 -4.42 18.83
C GLU A 172 14.00 -4.06 17.93
N ASP A 173 13.45 -2.85 18.09
CA ASP A 173 12.35 -2.35 17.28
C ASP A 173 12.80 -1.66 15.99
N CYS A 174 14.11 -1.53 15.74
CA CYS A 174 14.62 -1.02 14.48
C CYS A 174 14.44 -2.06 13.37
N SER A 175 13.69 -1.68 12.33
CA SER A 175 13.46 -2.52 11.16
C SER A 175 14.34 -2.11 9.97
N THR A 176 15.38 -1.32 10.20
CA THR A 176 16.40 -0.99 9.19
C THR A 176 17.62 -1.83 9.45
N GLU A 177 18.07 -2.56 8.43
CA GLU A 177 19.24 -3.42 8.50
C GLU A 177 20.54 -2.60 8.46
N ALA A 178 21.53 -3.01 9.26
CA ALA A 178 22.87 -2.43 9.24
C ALA A 178 23.69 -2.90 8.02
N GLU A 179 23.46 -4.14 7.56
CA GLU A 179 24.10 -4.67 6.37
C GLU A 179 23.70 -3.86 5.12
N GLY A 180 24.70 -3.39 4.37
CA GLY A 180 24.47 -2.55 3.18
C GLY A 180 23.91 -1.16 3.48
N PHE A 181 23.84 -0.75 4.75
CA PHE A 181 23.21 0.51 5.17
C PHE A 181 23.73 1.73 4.41
N ALA A 182 25.05 1.91 4.29
CA ALA A 182 25.63 3.07 3.63
C ALA A 182 25.25 3.16 2.13
N GLY A 183 25.25 2.01 1.43
CA GLY A 183 24.84 1.94 0.03
C GLY A 183 23.35 2.21 -0.16
N ASN A 184 22.51 1.67 0.72
CA ASN A 184 21.08 1.92 0.74
C ASN A 184 20.78 3.39 1.05
N LEU A 185 21.44 3.97 2.06
CA LEU A 185 21.28 5.37 2.45
C LEU A 185 21.64 6.30 1.28
N HIS A 186 22.78 6.08 0.64
CA HIS A 186 23.20 6.88 -0.50
C HIS A 186 22.22 6.76 -1.69
N SER A 187 21.85 5.53 -2.08
CA SER A 187 20.96 5.30 -3.23
C SER A 187 19.53 5.83 -3.04
N ASN A 188 19.03 5.81 -1.81
CA ASN A 188 17.69 6.27 -1.47
C ASN A 188 17.59 7.79 -1.25
N SER A 189 18.72 8.49 -1.11
CA SER A 189 18.80 9.93 -0.80
C SER A 189 19.10 10.77 -2.03
N ARG A 190 18.34 10.58 -3.11
CA ARG A 190 18.63 11.13 -4.46
C ARG A 190 18.82 12.65 -4.55
N GLU A 191 18.32 13.39 -3.57
CA GLU A 191 18.41 14.86 -3.50
C GLU A 191 19.60 15.37 -2.68
N VAL A 192 20.37 14.47 -2.06
CA VAL A 192 21.54 14.78 -1.23
C VAL A 192 22.79 14.67 -2.09
N SER A 193 23.63 15.70 -2.10
CA SER A 193 24.90 15.68 -2.83
C SER A 193 25.87 14.63 -2.26
N THR A 194 26.77 14.09 -3.09
CA THR A 194 27.77 13.11 -2.65
C THR A 194 28.62 13.62 -1.48
N VAL A 195 29.09 14.88 -1.56
CA VAL A 195 29.88 15.51 -0.48
C VAL A 195 29.09 15.60 0.83
N THR A 196 27.81 15.99 0.75
CA THR A 196 26.94 16.03 1.94
C THR A 196 26.70 14.62 2.49
N MET A 197 26.55 13.62 1.63
CA MET A 197 26.33 12.23 2.04
C MET A 197 27.57 11.66 2.75
N GLU A 198 28.77 11.94 2.25
CA GLU A 198 30.03 11.55 2.91
C GLU A 198 30.15 12.17 4.31
N ALA A 199 29.78 13.44 4.47
CA ALA A 199 29.73 14.08 5.78
C ALA A 199 28.70 13.41 6.72
N VAL A 200 27.51 13.05 6.20
CA VAL A 200 26.50 12.32 6.98
C VAL A 200 27.03 10.96 7.42
N LEU A 201 27.63 10.18 6.52
CA LEU A 201 28.20 8.87 6.84
C LEU A 201 29.35 8.99 7.86
N THR A 202 30.16 10.04 7.76
CA THR A 202 31.23 10.34 8.73
C THR A 202 30.65 10.62 10.11
N GLU A 203 29.55 11.37 10.20
CA GLU A 203 28.87 11.67 11.48
C GLU A 203 28.17 10.44 12.06
N ILE A 204 27.67 9.53 11.22
CA ILE A 204 27.10 8.25 11.65
C ILE A 204 28.16 7.37 12.32
N GLY A 205 29.38 7.40 11.79
CA GLY A 205 30.49 6.56 12.26
C GLY A 205 30.35 5.10 11.84
N ASP A 206 31.17 4.25 12.46
CA ASP A 206 31.21 2.82 12.13
C ASP A 206 29.97 2.09 12.63
N LEU A 207 29.47 1.19 11.79
CA LEU A 207 28.31 0.34 12.04
C LEU A 207 28.79 -1.09 12.30
N GLU A 208 29.55 -1.29 13.38
CA GLU A 208 29.92 -2.62 13.89
C GLU A 208 28.82 -3.25 14.75
#